data_AF-A0A419VYB0-F1
#
_entry.id   AF-A0A419VYB0-F1
#
_cell.length_a   1.000
_cell.length_b   1.000
_cell.length_c   1.000
_cell.angle_alpha   90.00
_cell.angle_beta   90.00
_cell.angle_gamma   90.00
#
_symmetry.space_group_name_H-M   'P 1'
#
loop_
_entity.id
_entity.type
_entity.pdbx_description
1 polymer ?
#
loop_
_entity_poly.entity_id
_entity_poly.type
_entity_poly.pdbx_seq_one_letter_code
_entity_poly.pdbx_strand_id
1 'polypeptide(L)'
;MKYLIIILFFGILASCSIKLQQTVLDLSDGKVDKYYKRQYNTEKYTSLDLDNNNLKTIPEFVWDFKNLKTLRLMNNQIDSLPASIDKLQKLKYINLARNRLNQINKSLSNLETLRVIILIDNPLSIEEYEKLKLAVNDSCLIVIAYEFIEYPPYKKK
;
A
#
# COMPACT_ATOMS: atom_id res chain seq x y z
N MET A 1 -15.02 -5.63 35.51
CA MET A 1 -14.01 -5.38 34.45
C MET A 1 -14.32 -6.27 33.27
N LYS A 2 -14.26 -5.69 32.06
CA LYS A 2 -14.22 -6.34 30.73
C LYS A 2 -15.53 -6.72 30.00
N TYR A 3 -16.64 -5.99 30.12
CA TYR A 3 -17.65 -5.92 29.04
C TYR A 3 -18.43 -4.60 29.14
N LEU A 4 -17.79 -3.48 28.75
CA LEU A 4 -18.42 -2.17 28.63
C LEU A 4 -17.87 -1.53 27.34
N ILE A 5 -18.73 -0.79 26.60
CA ILE A 5 -18.68 -0.39 25.18
C ILE A 5 -19.49 -1.41 24.35
N ILE A 6 -20.82 -1.53 24.45
CA ILE A 6 -21.91 -0.54 24.34
C ILE A 6 -21.79 0.34 23.09
N ILE A 7 -22.46 -0.16 22.04
CA ILE A 7 -23.22 0.60 21.04
C ILE A 7 -23.79 1.87 21.67
N LEU A 8 -23.25 3.04 21.33
CA LEU A 8 -23.90 4.36 21.43
C LEU A 8 -22.88 5.40 20.90
N PHE A 9 -23.04 5.84 19.65
CA PHE A 9 -22.81 7.23 19.21
C PHE A 9 -23.26 7.39 17.75
N PHE A 10 -24.49 6.93 17.47
CA PHE A 10 -25.30 7.47 16.39
C PHE A 10 -26.11 8.61 17.02
N GLY A 11 -25.74 9.87 16.73
CA GLY A 11 -26.54 11.04 17.06
C GLY A 11 -25.91 12.00 18.09
N ILE A 12 -25.74 13.25 17.63
CA ILE A 12 -25.38 14.47 18.39
C ILE A 12 -23.87 14.74 18.50
N LEU A 13 -23.29 15.14 17.36
CA LEU A 13 -22.58 16.43 17.20
C LEU A 13 -22.65 16.80 15.70
N ALA A 14 -23.87 17.11 15.24
CA ALA A 14 -24.07 17.85 14.00
C ALA A 14 -23.92 19.36 14.32
N SER A 15 -22.69 19.82 14.55
CA SER A 15 -22.29 21.22 14.34
C SER A 15 -20.77 21.32 14.47
N CYS A 16 -20.10 21.40 13.32
CA CYS A 16 -18.66 21.65 13.16
C CYS A 16 -17.72 20.55 13.71
N SER A 17 -17.31 19.65 12.81
CA SER A 17 -16.04 18.93 12.94
C SER A 17 -15.59 18.60 11.52
N ILE A 18 -14.48 19.19 11.12
CA ILE A 18 -13.77 18.91 9.87
C ILE A 18 -13.73 17.39 9.70
N LYS A 19 -14.51 16.89 8.75
CA LYS A 19 -14.37 15.51 8.27
C LYS A 19 -12.95 15.49 7.69
N LEU A 20 -11.97 14.94 8.41
CA LEU A 20 -10.68 14.58 7.83
C LEU A 20 -10.97 13.49 6.79
N GLN A 21 -11.51 13.89 5.64
CA GLN A 21 -11.82 13.02 4.52
C GLN A 21 -10.50 12.49 4.02
N GLN A 22 -10.15 11.27 4.42
CA GLN A 22 -9.26 10.47 3.60
C GLN A 22 -9.97 10.27 2.27
N THR A 23 -9.58 11.02 1.24
CA THR A 23 -10.18 10.85 -0.08
C THR A 23 -9.51 9.66 -0.74
N VAL A 24 -10.30 8.62 -1.01
CA VAL A 24 -9.88 7.39 -1.66
C VAL A 24 -10.22 7.47 -3.15
N LEU A 25 -9.26 7.17 -4.00
CA LEU A 25 -9.49 6.90 -5.41
C LEU A 25 -9.43 5.39 -5.64
N ASP A 26 -10.57 4.78 -5.97
CA ASP A 26 -10.66 3.38 -6.33
C ASP A 26 -10.49 3.18 -7.85
N LEU A 27 -9.39 2.55 -8.23
CA LEU A 27 -9.08 2.07 -9.57
C LEU A 27 -8.80 0.55 -9.57
N SER A 28 -9.23 -0.18 -8.54
CA SER A 28 -9.11 -1.63 -8.43
C SER A 28 -9.95 -2.38 -9.47
N ASP A 29 -9.69 -3.69 -9.63
CA ASP A 29 -10.50 -4.61 -10.44
C ASP A 29 -10.60 -4.19 -11.92
N GLY A 30 -9.43 -4.02 -12.54
CA GLY A 30 -9.33 -3.65 -13.97
C GLY A 30 -9.77 -2.22 -14.29
N LYS A 31 -9.94 -1.34 -13.29
CA LYS A 31 -10.38 0.04 -13.49
C LYS A 31 -9.24 1.01 -13.79
N VAL A 32 -7.98 0.59 -13.83
CA VAL A 32 -6.84 1.48 -14.14
C VAL A 32 -7.02 2.24 -15.46
N ASP A 33 -7.59 1.61 -16.48
CA ASP A 33 -7.86 2.28 -17.77
C ASP A 33 -8.82 3.47 -17.65
N LYS A 34 -9.63 3.54 -16.58
CA LYS A 34 -10.51 4.69 -16.31
C LYS A 34 -9.69 5.93 -15.93
N TYR A 35 -8.49 5.76 -15.38
CA TYR A 35 -7.59 6.88 -15.09
C TYR A 35 -7.26 7.65 -16.37
N TYR A 36 -6.81 6.96 -17.42
CA TYR A 36 -6.41 7.60 -18.67
C TYR A 36 -7.57 8.27 -19.43
N LYS A 37 -8.81 7.97 -19.06
CA LYS A 37 -10.01 8.58 -19.65
C LYS A 37 -10.53 9.79 -18.88
N ARG A 38 -9.96 10.10 -17.71
CA ARG A 38 -10.47 11.13 -16.78
C ARG A 38 -9.33 11.97 -16.19
N GLN A 39 -9.54 13.28 -16.10
CA GLN A 39 -8.60 14.16 -15.43
C GLN A 39 -8.91 14.21 -13.93
N TYR A 40 -8.31 13.27 -13.18
CA TYR A 40 -8.39 13.28 -11.72
C TYR A 40 -7.50 14.37 -11.13
N ASN A 41 -8.02 15.17 -10.19
CA ASN A 41 -7.18 16.02 -9.36
C ASN A 41 -6.47 15.16 -8.30
N THR A 42 -5.19 14.87 -8.52
CA THR A 42 -4.37 13.99 -7.68
C THR A 42 -4.07 14.59 -6.30
N GLU A 43 -4.13 15.92 -6.14
CA GLU A 43 -3.87 16.59 -4.87
C GLU A 43 -4.94 16.31 -3.82
N LYS A 44 -6.15 15.95 -4.26
CA LYS A 44 -7.30 15.65 -3.38
C LYS A 44 -7.15 14.30 -2.67
N TYR A 45 -6.45 13.35 -3.28
CA TYR A 45 -6.47 11.95 -2.82
C TYR A 45 -5.32 11.64 -1.88
N THR A 46 -5.65 10.93 -0.81
CA THR A 46 -4.67 10.43 0.18
C THR A 46 -4.56 8.92 0.14
N SER A 47 -5.47 8.23 -0.54
CA SER A 47 -5.43 6.79 -0.74
C SER A 47 -5.74 6.45 -2.19
N LEU A 48 -5.00 5.51 -2.75
CA LEU A 48 -5.13 5.03 -4.12
C LEU A 48 -5.18 3.50 -4.09
N ASP A 49 -6.26 2.95 -4.63
CA ASP A 49 -6.45 1.51 -4.77
C ASP A 49 -6.25 1.09 -6.22
N LEU A 50 -5.26 0.23 -6.46
CA LEU A 50 -4.90 -0.36 -7.75
C LEU A 50 -4.89 -1.89 -7.66
N ASP A 51 -5.54 -2.48 -6.66
CA ASP A 51 -5.62 -3.93 -6.48
C ASP A 51 -6.24 -4.60 -7.72
N ASN A 52 -5.84 -5.84 -8.04
CA ASN A 52 -6.45 -6.65 -9.10
C ASN A 52 -6.49 -6.00 -10.51
N ASN A 53 -5.38 -5.40 -10.98
CA ASN A 53 -5.31 -4.75 -12.31
C ASN A 53 -4.37 -5.43 -13.32
N ASN A 54 -3.80 -6.59 -13.00
CA ASN A 54 -2.79 -7.26 -13.84
C ASN A 54 -1.58 -6.37 -14.20
N LEU A 55 -1.27 -5.37 -13.36
CA LEU A 55 -0.19 -4.43 -13.61
C LEU A 55 1.16 -5.14 -13.60
N LYS A 56 1.96 -5.00 -14.67
CA LYS A 56 3.35 -5.48 -14.70
C LYS A 56 4.32 -4.49 -14.05
N THR A 57 3.96 -3.21 -14.05
CA THR A 57 4.70 -2.11 -13.42
C THR A 57 3.70 -1.15 -12.79
N ILE A 58 4.16 -0.34 -11.84
CA ILE A 58 3.33 0.73 -11.27
C ILE A 58 3.21 1.86 -12.32
N PRO A 59 2.00 2.26 -12.73
CA PRO A 59 1.80 3.30 -13.73
C PRO A 59 2.41 4.65 -13.33
N GLU A 60 2.93 5.41 -14.30
CA GLU A 60 3.61 6.69 -14.03
C GLU A 60 2.74 7.73 -13.32
N PHE A 61 1.44 7.73 -13.58
CA PHE A 61 0.53 8.69 -12.96
C PHE A 61 0.47 8.59 -11.44
N VAL A 62 0.84 7.44 -10.86
CA VAL A 62 0.83 7.24 -9.41
C VAL A 62 1.75 8.25 -8.73
N TRP A 63 2.82 8.66 -9.41
CA TRP A 63 3.82 9.58 -8.87
C TRP A 63 3.35 11.03 -8.75
N ASP A 64 2.20 11.36 -9.35
CA ASP A 64 1.58 12.68 -9.28
C ASP A 64 0.72 12.87 -8.02
N PHE A 65 0.46 11.81 -7.26
CA PHE A 65 -0.31 11.85 -6.02
C PHE A 65 0.56 12.29 -4.83
N LYS A 66 0.95 13.58 -4.79
CA LYS A 66 1.87 14.13 -3.77
C LYS A 66 1.35 14.07 -2.33
N ASN A 67 0.04 13.89 -2.16
CA ASN A 67 -0.62 13.74 -0.85
C ASN A 67 -0.91 12.29 -0.47
N LEU A 68 -0.45 11.32 -1.26
CA LEU A 68 -0.71 9.91 -1.04
C LEU A 68 -0.08 9.41 0.26
N LYS A 69 -0.91 8.78 1.09
CA LYS A 69 -0.53 8.13 2.35
C LYS A 69 -0.68 6.61 2.29
N THR A 70 -1.56 6.13 1.42
CA THR A 70 -1.91 4.71 1.27
C THR A 70 -1.91 4.35 -0.21
N LEU A 71 -1.13 3.33 -0.57
CA LEU A 71 -1.09 2.76 -1.92
C LEU A 71 -1.37 1.25 -1.85
N ARG A 72 -2.41 0.79 -2.53
CA ARG A 72 -2.76 -0.64 -2.60
C ARG A 72 -2.50 -1.15 -4.01
N LEU A 73 -1.70 -2.21 -4.11
CA LEU A 73 -1.23 -2.83 -5.36
C LEU A 73 -1.31 -4.37 -5.28
N MET A 74 -2.13 -4.91 -4.38
CA MET A 74 -2.27 -6.35 -4.17
C MET A 74 -2.79 -7.05 -5.43
N ASN A 75 -2.41 -8.31 -5.65
CA ASN A 75 -2.89 -9.11 -6.78
C ASN A 75 -2.60 -8.44 -8.14
N ASN A 76 -1.34 -8.09 -8.36
CA ASN A 76 -0.86 -7.62 -9.65
C ASN A 76 0.30 -8.53 -10.12
N GLN A 77 1.05 -8.09 -11.12
CA GLN A 77 2.17 -8.82 -11.71
C GLN A 77 3.47 -8.01 -11.63
N ILE A 78 3.58 -7.13 -10.63
CA ILE A 78 4.69 -6.18 -10.47
C ILE A 78 5.95 -6.95 -10.09
N ASP A 79 6.99 -6.86 -10.91
CA ASP A 79 8.27 -7.55 -10.71
C ASP A 79 9.36 -6.68 -10.09
N SER A 80 9.18 -5.35 -10.13
CA SER A 80 10.15 -4.38 -9.65
C SER A 80 9.46 -3.08 -9.21
N LEU A 81 10.07 -2.41 -8.24
CA LEU A 81 9.68 -1.05 -7.85
C LEU A 81 10.54 -0.03 -8.60
N PRO A 82 9.97 0.99 -9.25
CA PRO A 82 10.75 2.02 -9.91
C PRO A 82 11.33 3.01 -8.89
N ALA A 83 12.43 3.68 -9.24
CA ALA A 83 13.04 4.68 -8.36
C ALA A 83 12.10 5.85 -8.04
N SER A 84 11.19 6.18 -8.97
CA SER A 84 10.17 7.24 -8.82
C SER A 84 9.19 7.04 -7.65
N ILE A 85 9.21 5.89 -6.98
CA ILE A 85 8.46 5.70 -5.74
C ILE A 85 8.86 6.73 -4.68
N ASP A 86 10.11 7.20 -4.71
CA ASP A 86 10.63 8.29 -3.87
C ASP A 86 9.83 9.60 -3.96
N LYS A 87 9.07 9.83 -5.03
CA LYS A 87 8.20 11.01 -5.16
C LYS A 87 7.04 11.00 -4.16
N LEU A 88 6.72 9.85 -3.57
CA LEU A 88 5.61 9.67 -2.63
C LEU A 88 6.04 9.92 -1.18
N GLN A 89 6.60 11.10 -0.90
CA GLN A 89 7.21 11.46 0.38
C GLN A 89 6.25 11.43 1.60
N LYS A 90 4.94 11.36 1.37
CA LYS A 90 3.91 11.25 2.42
C LYS A 90 3.36 9.83 2.60
N LEU A 91 3.88 8.85 1.85
CA LEU A 91 3.40 7.47 1.84
C LEU A 91 3.72 6.79 3.16
N LYS A 92 2.68 6.32 3.85
CA LYS A 92 2.79 5.63 5.14
C LYS A 92 2.58 4.13 5.03
N TYR A 93 1.74 3.72 4.07
CA TYR A 93 1.34 2.34 3.88
C TYR A 93 1.43 1.98 2.40
N ILE A 94 2.07 0.85 2.11
CA ILE A 94 2.06 0.22 0.80
C ILE A 94 1.76 -1.28 0.90
N ASN A 95 0.80 -1.74 0.10
CA ASN A 95 0.50 -3.18 -0.01
C ASN A 95 0.89 -3.69 -1.39
N LEU A 96 1.91 -4.54 -1.43
CA LEU A 96 2.45 -5.20 -2.62
C LEU A 96 2.25 -6.72 -2.58
N ALA A 97 1.36 -7.21 -1.71
CA ALA A 97 1.12 -8.64 -1.59
C ALA A 97 0.67 -9.27 -2.92
N ARG A 98 1.04 -10.52 -3.18
CA ARG A 98 0.66 -11.27 -4.39
C ARG A 98 1.08 -10.54 -5.66
N ASN A 99 2.38 -10.26 -5.76
CA ASN A 99 3.04 -9.72 -6.95
C ASN A 99 4.20 -10.65 -7.35
N ARG A 100 5.14 -10.15 -8.15
CA ARG A 100 6.28 -10.92 -8.68
C ARG A 100 7.62 -10.31 -8.26
N LEU A 101 7.65 -9.52 -7.18
CA LEU A 101 8.87 -8.88 -6.69
C LEU A 101 9.89 -9.95 -6.31
N ASN A 102 11.06 -9.92 -6.94
CA ASN A 102 12.18 -10.80 -6.61
C ASN A 102 13.39 -10.06 -6.03
N GLN A 103 13.33 -8.73 -6.03
CA GLN A 103 14.33 -7.83 -5.46
C GLN A 103 13.64 -6.59 -4.90
N ILE A 104 14.24 -6.01 -3.86
CA ILE A 104 13.82 -4.72 -3.32
C ILE A 104 14.90 -3.69 -3.61
N ASN A 105 14.53 -2.60 -4.29
CA ASN A 105 15.48 -1.52 -4.56
C ASN A 105 15.62 -0.59 -3.34
N LYS A 106 16.76 0.13 -3.28
CA LYS A 106 17.06 1.10 -2.22
C LYS A 106 16.11 2.30 -2.17
N SER A 107 15.28 2.51 -3.19
CA SER A 107 14.40 3.67 -3.26
C SER A 107 13.30 3.66 -2.18
N LEU A 108 12.93 2.50 -1.64
CA LEU A 108 12.05 2.43 -0.47
C LEU A 108 12.66 3.05 0.79
N SER A 109 13.99 3.05 0.91
CA SER A 109 14.71 3.68 2.02
C SER A 109 14.58 5.21 2.02
N ASN A 110 14.24 5.80 0.87
CA ASN A 110 14.06 7.25 0.73
C ASN A 110 12.66 7.72 1.20
N LEU A 111 11.79 6.80 1.61
CA LEU A 111 10.44 7.11 2.08
C LEU A 111 10.42 7.28 3.60
N GLU A 112 10.84 8.44 4.08
CA GLU A 112 10.98 8.76 5.52
C GLU A 112 9.68 8.58 6.32
N THR A 113 8.52 8.68 5.65
CA THR A 113 7.21 8.55 6.29
C THR A 113 6.60 7.15 6.18
N LEU A 114 7.27 6.21 5.51
CA LEU A 114 6.77 4.85 5.36
C LEU A 114 6.80 4.13 6.71
N ARG A 115 5.70 3.46 7.04
CA ARG A 115 5.50 2.76 8.33
C ARG A 115 5.08 1.32 8.15
N VAL A 116 4.40 0.98 7.06
CA VAL A 116 3.95 -0.39 6.81
C VAL A 116 4.17 -0.75 5.36
N ILE A 117 4.80 -1.91 5.16
CA ILE A 117 4.94 -2.54 3.86
C ILE A 117 4.50 -4.00 3.94
N ILE A 118 3.61 -4.41 3.04
CA ILE A 118 3.14 -5.79 2.94
C ILE A 118 3.70 -6.41 1.66
N LEU A 119 4.44 -7.52 1.80
CA LEU A 119 5.17 -8.21 0.73
C LEU A 119 4.83 -9.70 0.63
N ILE A 120 3.80 -10.15 1.35
CA ILE A 120 3.28 -11.52 1.34
C ILE A 120 3.11 -12.03 -0.10
N ASP A 121 3.38 -13.31 -0.38
CA ASP A 121 3.24 -13.91 -1.71
C ASP A 121 4.01 -13.18 -2.82
N ASN A 122 5.29 -12.87 -2.59
CA ASN A 122 6.24 -12.43 -3.62
C ASN A 122 7.45 -13.39 -3.65
N PRO A 123 8.09 -13.60 -4.81
CA PRO A 123 9.29 -14.43 -4.95
C PRO A 123 10.57 -13.74 -4.44
N LEU A 124 10.49 -13.04 -3.30
CA LEU A 124 11.63 -12.40 -2.65
C LEU A 124 12.47 -13.42 -1.89
N SER A 125 13.79 -13.33 -2.03
CA SER A 125 14.68 -14.12 -1.18
C SER A 125 14.69 -13.58 0.24
N ILE A 126 15.03 -14.45 1.20
CA ILE A 126 15.23 -14.06 2.61
C ILE A 126 16.27 -12.93 2.71
N GLU A 127 17.32 -13.00 1.89
CA GLU A 127 18.37 -11.97 1.86
C GLU A 127 17.82 -10.59 1.47
N GLU A 128 16.91 -10.51 0.49
CA GLU A 128 16.28 -9.26 0.07
C GLU A 128 15.35 -8.70 1.16
N TYR A 129 14.65 -9.56 1.90
CA TYR A 129 13.85 -9.15 3.05
C TYR A 129 14.70 -8.56 4.17
N GLU A 130 15.81 -9.21 4.52
CA GLU A 130 16.73 -8.72 5.56
C GLU A 130 17.43 -7.43 5.13
N LYS A 131 17.84 -7.32 3.86
CA LYS A 131 18.35 -6.06 3.30
C LYS A 131 17.35 -4.93 3.46
N LEU A 132 16.07 -5.15 3.16
CA LEU A 132 15.03 -4.14 3.33
C LEU A 132 14.87 -3.74 4.81
N LYS A 133 14.81 -4.72 5.72
CA LYS A 133 14.67 -4.48 7.17
C LYS A 133 15.84 -3.65 7.72
N LEU A 134 17.06 -3.96 7.28
CA LEU A 134 18.27 -3.20 7.63
C LEU A 134 18.31 -1.82 6.97
N ALA A 135 17.92 -1.72 5.70
CA ALA A 135 18.00 -0.48 4.93
C ALA A 135 16.98 0.58 5.37
N VAL A 136 15.88 0.17 6.01
CA VAL A 136 14.88 1.13 6.50
C VAL A 136 15.12 1.52 7.97
N ASN A 137 15.95 0.78 8.73
CA ASN A 137 16.54 1.08 10.06
C ASN A 137 15.72 1.90 11.09
N ASP A 138 14.41 2.02 10.89
CA ASP A 138 13.50 2.85 11.66
C ASP A 138 12.63 1.92 12.49
N SER A 139 12.61 2.13 13.80
CA SER A 139 11.91 1.27 14.78
C SER A 139 10.40 1.21 14.57
N CYS A 140 9.88 2.01 13.65
CA CYS A 140 8.47 2.12 13.31
C CYS A 140 8.08 1.47 11.97
N LEU A 141 9.02 0.96 11.16
CA LEU A 141 8.66 0.24 9.92
C LEU A 141 8.26 -1.21 10.24
N ILE A 142 7.01 -1.54 9.97
CA ILE A 142 6.48 -2.89 10.02
C ILE A 142 6.54 -3.49 8.60
N VAL A 143 7.45 -4.46 8.43
CA VAL A 143 7.52 -5.30 7.23
C VAL A 143 6.70 -6.56 7.48
N ILE A 144 5.57 -6.71 6.79
CA ILE A 144 4.79 -7.95 6.81
C ILE A 144 5.16 -8.75 5.57
N ALA A 145 6.08 -9.68 5.76
CA ALA A 145 6.41 -10.75 4.85
C ALA A 145 6.07 -12.08 5.52
N TYR A 146 6.03 -13.19 4.78
CA TYR A 146 6.05 -14.48 5.45
C TYR A 146 7.39 -14.62 6.19
N GLU A 147 7.37 -14.41 7.51
CA GLU A 147 8.04 -15.39 8.36
C GLU A 147 7.35 -16.74 8.11
N PHE A 148 8.11 -17.83 8.10
CA PHE A 148 7.66 -19.21 7.91
C PHE A 148 6.56 -19.59 8.92
N ILE A 149 5.33 -19.12 8.71
CA ILE A 149 4.14 -19.78 9.20
C ILE A 149 3.96 -20.91 8.19
N GLU A 150 4.29 -22.14 8.60
CA GLU A 150 3.86 -23.35 7.90
C GLU A 150 2.33 -23.31 7.79
N TYR A 151 1.81 -22.68 6.73
CA TYR A 151 0.44 -22.90 6.33
C TYR A 151 0.40 -24.27 5.67
N PRO A 152 -0.44 -25.20 6.15
CA PRO A 152 -0.62 -26.48 5.47
C PRO A 152 -1.02 -26.18 4.01
N PRO A 153 -0.48 -26.93 3.04
CA PRO A 153 -0.62 -26.61 1.63
C PRO A 153 -2.09 -26.42 1.30
N TYR A 154 -2.43 -25.24 0.76
CA TYR A 154 -3.75 -24.95 0.21
C TYR A 154 -4.02 -25.98 -0.89
N LYS A 155 -4.77 -27.04 -0.57
CA LYS A 155 -5.33 -27.94 -1.58
C LYS A 155 -6.30 -27.12 -2.42
N LYS A 156 -5.88 -26.75 -3.63
CA LYS A 156 -6.82 -26.31 -4.66
C LYS A 156 -7.81 -27.45 -4.90
N LYS A 157 -9.10 -27.15 -4.77
CA LYS A 157 -10.17 -28.02 -5.29
C LYS A 157 -10.13 -28.03 -6.81
#